data_AF-A0A948NN09-F1
#
_entry.id   AF-A0A948NN09-F1
#
_cell.length_a   1.000
_cell.length_b   1.000
_cell.length_c   1.000
_cell.angle_alpha   90.00
_cell.angle_beta   90.00
_cell.angle_gamma   90.00
#
_symmetry.space_group_name_H-M   'P 1'
#
loop_
_entity.id
_entity.type
_entity.pdbx_description
1 polymer ?
#
loop_
_entity_poly.entity_id
_entity_poly.type
_entity_poly.pdbx_seq_one_letter_code
_entity_poly.pdbx_strand_id
1 'polypeptide(L)'
;MDKNYLTPPSSLPPQHVRAMLSELSNSALAYEDYPVDATEVLATLNKLLVEPYYRSKLAGKDTECSAEFIQLIRYDLANTCHWWEESWRFEASWPIIERIGLQS
;
A
#
# COMPACT_ATOMS: atom_id res chain seq x y z
N MET A 1 -10.65 23.37 16.80
CA MET A 1 -10.20 22.53 15.67
C MET A 1 -8.69 22.56 15.64
N ASP A 2 -8.06 21.46 16.04
CA ASP A 2 -6.61 21.35 16.06
C ASP A 2 -6.05 21.44 14.64
N LYS A 3 -5.11 22.37 14.45
CA LYS A 3 -4.49 22.67 13.16
C LYS A 3 -3.50 21.60 12.68
N ASN A 4 -3.38 20.48 13.39
CA ASN A 4 -2.37 19.44 13.15
C ASN A 4 -2.84 18.32 12.20
N TYR A 5 -4.12 18.26 11.82
CA TYR A 5 -4.60 17.25 10.86
C TYR A 5 -4.26 17.57 9.40
N LEU A 6 -3.94 18.82 9.08
CA LEU A 6 -3.70 19.25 7.70
C LEU A 6 -2.27 19.01 7.22
N THR A 7 -1.32 18.76 8.14
CA THR A 7 0.09 18.52 7.79
C THR A 7 0.46 17.08 8.13
N PRO A 8 0.67 16.22 7.12
CA PRO A 8 1.09 14.85 7.36
C PRO A 8 2.49 14.81 7.99
N PRO A 9 2.77 13.91 8.93
CA PRO A 9 4.12 13.71 9.46
C PRO A 9 5.10 13.30 8.35
N SER A 10 6.37 13.68 8.51
CA SER A 10 7.44 13.40 7.54
C SER A 10 7.76 11.91 7.37
N SER A 11 7.28 11.07 8.29
CA SER A 11 7.36 9.61 8.21
C SER A 11 6.41 9.01 7.18
N LEU A 12 5.39 9.74 6.73
CA LEU A 12 4.45 9.26 5.72
C LEU A 12 5.00 9.38 4.30
N PRO A 13 4.64 8.46 3.40
CA PRO A 13 4.96 8.60 1.99
C PRO A 13 4.25 9.83 1.38
N PRO A 14 4.69 10.33 0.20
CA PRO A 14 4.06 11.45 -0.49
C PRO A 14 2.55 11.28 -0.72
N GLN A 15 1.82 12.39 -0.88
CA GLN A 15 0.35 12.35 -1.02
C GLN A 15 -0.16 11.44 -2.14
N HIS A 16 0.48 11.45 -3.31
CA HIS A 16 0.09 10.58 -4.43
C HIS A 16 0.31 9.09 -4.09
N VAL A 17 1.41 8.74 -3.42
CA VAL A 17 1.64 7.38 -2.93
C VAL A 17 0.58 6.98 -1.92
N ARG A 18 0.20 7.87 -0.99
CA ARG A 18 -0.90 7.60 -0.05
C ARG A 18 -2.22 7.34 -0.79
N ALA A 19 -2.52 8.08 -1.85
CA ALA A 19 -3.71 7.81 -2.67
C ALA A 19 -3.66 6.41 -3.30
N MET A 20 -2.51 5.99 -3.84
CA MET A 20 -2.33 4.64 -4.37
C MET A 20 -2.41 3.54 -3.29
N LEU A 21 -1.96 3.81 -2.06
CA LEU A 21 -2.16 2.90 -0.92
C LEU A 21 -3.64 2.79 -0.51
N SER A 22 -4.41 3.87 -0.65
CA SER A 22 -5.87 3.84 -0.51
C SER A 22 -6.50 2.96 -1.59
N GLU A 23 -6.09 3.12 -2.85
CA GLU A 23 -6.55 2.26 -3.95
C GLU A 23 -6.22 0.79 -3.68
N LEU A 24 -4.99 0.49 -3.26
CA LEU A 24 -4.54 -0.87 -2.98
C LEU A 24 -5.39 -1.54 -1.90
N SER A 25 -5.60 -0.86 -0.77
CA SER A 25 -6.41 -1.41 0.33
C SER A 25 -7.88 -1.55 -0.06
N ASN A 26 -8.43 -0.66 -0.91
CA ASN A 26 -9.79 -0.82 -1.43
C ASN A 26 -9.92 -2.02 -2.37
N SER A 27 -8.98 -2.19 -3.31
CA SER A 27 -8.98 -3.34 -4.22
C SER A 27 -8.82 -4.66 -3.45
N ALA A 28 -8.01 -4.66 -2.38
CA ALA A 28 -7.88 -5.82 -1.51
C ALA A 28 -9.18 -6.16 -0.77
N LEU A 29 -9.85 -5.17 -0.18
CA LEU A 29 -11.15 -5.38 0.49
C LEU A 29 -12.22 -5.85 -0.50
N ALA A 30 -12.27 -5.26 -1.70
CA ALA A 30 -13.19 -5.68 -2.75
C ALA A 30 -12.94 -7.13 -3.21
N TYR A 31 -11.68 -7.54 -3.28
CA TYR A 31 -11.31 -8.93 -3.58
C TYR A 31 -11.79 -9.90 -2.50
N GLU A 32 -11.77 -9.54 -1.21
CA GLU A 32 -12.27 -10.42 -0.15
C GLU A 32 -13.77 -10.66 -0.27
N ASP A 33 -14.54 -9.61 -0.61
CA ASP A 33 -15.98 -9.72 -0.84
C ASP A 33 -16.30 -10.53 -2.12
N TYR A 34 -15.46 -10.41 -3.15
CA TYR A 34 -15.64 -11.05 -4.46
C TYR A 34 -14.31 -11.61 -5.02
N PRO A 35 -13.85 -12.78 -4.54
CA PRO A 35 -12.52 -13.34 -4.84
C PRO A 35 -12.49 -14.02 -6.21
N VAL A 36 -12.82 -13.28 -7.27
CA VAL A 36 -12.86 -13.79 -8.65
C VAL A 36 -11.55 -13.50 -9.37
N ASP A 37 -10.96 -12.32 -9.15
CA ASP A 37 -9.76 -11.88 -9.87
C ASP A 37 -8.92 -10.91 -9.03
N ALA A 38 -7.63 -11.24 -8.83
CA ALA A 38 -6.66 -10.42 -8.11
C ALA A 38 -6.03 -9.32 -8.98
N THR A 39 -6.45 -9.18 -10.25
CA THR A 39 -5.87 -8.26 -11.24
C THR A 39 -5.76 -6.82 -10.73
N GLU A 40 -6.76 -6.29 -10.03
CA GLU A 40 -6.69 -4.91 -9.53
C GLU A 40 -5.65 -4.71 -8.41
N VAL A 41 -5.53 -5.69 -7.51
CA VAL A 41 -4.52 -5.69 -6.45
C VAL A 41 -3.12 -5.73 -7.07
N LEU A 42 -2.90 -6.65 -8.01
CA LEU A 42 -1.62 -6.80 -8.72
C LEU A 42 -1.30 -5.57 -9.58
N ALA A 43 -2.28 -5.01 -10.29
CA ALA A 43 -2.09 -3.80 -11.08
C ALA A 43 -1.66 -2.62 -10.20
N THR A 44 -2.27 -2.47 -9.01
CA THR A 44 -1.90 -1.41 -8.07
C THR A 44 -0.52 -1.64 -7.46
N LEU A 45 -0.17 -2.88 -7.10
CA LEU A 45 1.19 -3.24 -6.66
C LEU A 45 2.24 -2.92 -7.73
N ASN A 46 1.97 -3.23 -8.99
CA ASN A 46 2.87 -2.92 -10.11
C ASN A 46 3.02 -1.42 -10.34
N LYS A 47 1.93 -0.65 -10.21
CA LYS A 47 2.01 0.82 -10.26
C LYS A 47 2.88 1.37 -9.12
N LEU A 48 2.73 0.85 -7.90
CA LEU A 48 3.54 1.24 -6.74
C LEU A 48 5.01 0.87 -6.95
N LEU A 49 5.30 -0.29 -7.55
CA LEU A 49 6.67 -0.76 -7.80
C LEU A 49 7.46 0.20 -8.69
N VAL A 50 6.82 0.74 -9.74
CA VAL A 50 7.47 1.67 -10.67
C VAL A 50 7.53 3.11 -10.14
N GLU A 51 6.92 3.38 -8.98
CA GLU A 51 6.80 4.75 -8.51
C GLU A 51 8.12 5.29 -7.95
N PRO A 52 8.55 6.51 -8.28
CA PRO A 52 9.88 7.03 -7.93
C PRO A 52 10.20 6.94 -6.44
N TYR A 53 9.18 7.09 -5.59
CA TYR A 53 9.30 6.92 -4.15
C TYR A 53 9.84 5.54 -3.76
N TYR A 54 9.23 4.46 -4.26
CA TYR A 54 9.68 3.09 -3.96
C TYR A 54 10.95 2.71 -4.73
N ARG A 55 11.08 3.12 -6.01
CA ARG A 55 12.31 2.87 -6.78
C ARG A 55 13.56 3.45 -6.11
N SER A 56 13.44 4.62 -5.47
CA SER A 56 14.53 5.22 -4.72
C SER A 56 14.94 4.41 -3.48
N LYS A 57 13.99 3.73 -2.83
CA LYS A 57 14.23 2.88 -1.66
C LYS A 57 14.78 1.51 -2.04
N LEU A 58 14.33 0.96 -3.16
CA LEU A 58 14.76 -0.36 -3.69
C LEU A 58 16.10 -0.30 -4.45
N ALA A 59 16.80 0.83 -4.42
CA ALA A 59 18.04 1.06 -5.15
C ALA A 59 17.95 0.73 -6.66
N GLY A 60 16.78 0.94 -7.26
CA GLY A 60 16.52 0.65 -8.68
C GLY A 60 16.47 -0.83 -9.04
N LYS A 61 16.33 -1.75 -8.07
CA LYS A 61 16.10 -3.16 -8.35
C LYS A 61 14.66 -3.37 -8.84
N ASP A 62 14.52 -3.75 -10.11
CA ASP A 62 13.23 -4.17 -10.66
C ASP A 62 13.00 -5.63 -10.26
N THR A 63 12.50 -5.84 -9.04
CA THR A 63 12.11 -7.16 -8.55
C THR A 63 10.63 -7.14 -8.25
N GLU A 64 9.84 -7.66 -9.19
CA GLU A 64 8.39 -7.79 -9.05
C GLU A 64 8.05 -8.43 -7.71
N CYS A 65 7.16 -7.77 -6.96
CA CYS A 65 6.64 -8.21 -5.67
C CYS A 65 7.67 -8.82 -4.70
N SER A 66 8.93 -8.35 -4.71
CA SER A 66 9.95 -8.87 -3.81
C SER A 66 9.58 -8.69 -2.35
N ALA A 67 10.10 -9.55 -1.47
CA ALA A 67 9.85 -9.46 -0.03
C ALA A 67 10.22 -8.07 0.53
N GLU A 68 11.27 -7.44 -0.01
CA GLU A 68 11.70 -6.07 0.34
C GLU A 68 10.63 -5.04 -0.03
N PHE A 69 10.09 -5.09 -1.27
CA PHE A 69 9.02 -4.21 -1.71
C PHE A 69 7.74 -4.41 -0.88
N ILE A 70 7.34 -5.65 -0.65
CA ILE A 70 6.16 -5.99 0.15
C ILE A 70 6.30 -5.46 1.59
N GLN A 71 7.49 -5.53 2.20
CA GLN A 71 7.75 -4.94 3.51
C GLN A 71 7.63 -3.41 3.52
N LEU A 72 8.08 -2.73 2.46
CA LEU A 72 7.89 -1.27 2.32
C LEU A 72 6.41 -0.92 2.25
N ILE A 73 5.64 -1.61 1.40
CA ILE A 73 4.18 -1.42 1.30
C ILE A 73 3.50 -1.66 2.65
N ARG A 74 3.88 -2.72 3.37
CA ARG A 74 3.35 -3.01 4.72
C ARG A 74 3.50 -1.82 5.65
N TYR A 75 4.71 -1.30 5.74
CA TYR A 75 5.05 -0.21 6.65
C TYR A 75 4.32 1.08 6.26
N ASP A 76 4.36 1.45 4.99
CA ASP A 76 3.76 2.70 4.51
C ASP A 76 2.23 2.66 4.57
N LEU A 77 1.61 1.52 4.27
CA LEU A 77 0.16 1.32 4.39
C LEU A 77 -0.27 1.42 5.86
N ALA A 78 0.40 0.69 6.77
CA ALA A 78 0.08 0.72 8.20
C ALA A 78 0.14 2.15 8.77
N ASN A 79 1.22 2.89 8.47
CA ASN A 79 1.37 4.26 8.93
C ASN A 79 0.32 5.21 8.33
N THR A 80 0.02 5.04 7.04
CA THR A 80 -0.99 5.86 6.35
C THR A 80 -2.38 5.62 6.92
N CYS A 81 -2.78 4.35 7.10
CA CYS A 81 -4.04 3.97 7.73
C CYS A 81 -4.13 4.46 9.17
N HIS A 82 -3.05 4.36 9.95
CA HIS A 82 -3.02 4.89 11.31
C HIS A 82 -3.26 6.41 11.34
N TRP A 83 -2.63 7.16 10.43
CA TRP A 83 -2.81 8.61 10.34
C TRP A 83 -4.22 9.03 9.89
N TRP A 84 -4.88 8.22 9.06
CA TRP A 84 -6.29 8.41 8.71
C TRP A 84 -7.26 7.98 9.81
N GLU A 85 -6.76 7.49 10.95
CA GLU A 85 -7.57 6.88 12.00
C GLU A 85 -8.32 5.61 11.53
N GLU A 86 -7.82 4.98 10.46
CA GLU A 86 -8.36 3.78 9.82
C GLU A 86 -7.46 2.56 10.05
N SER A 87 -6.95 2.35 11.26
CA SER A 87 -6.04 1.21 11.54
C SER A 87 -6.71 -0.15 11.22
N TRP A 88 -8.03 -0.24 11.39
CA TRP A 88 -8.84 -1.40 11.00
C TRP A 88 -8.71 -1.76 9.51
N ARG A 89 -8.51 -0.75 8.65
CA ARG A 89 -8.40 -0.94 7.20
C ARG A 89 -7.12 -1.65 6.85
N PHE A 90 -6.02 -1.35 7.55
CA PHE A 90 -4.78 -2.10 7.42
C PHE A 90 -4.96 -3.55 7.89
N GLU A 91 -5.56 -3.76 9.07
CA GLU A 91 -5.79 -5.11 9.63
C GLU A 91 -6.63 -6.00 8.70
N ALA A 92 -7.64 -5.43 8.05
CA ALA A 92 -8.51 -6.14 7.13
C ALA A 92 -7.86 -6.38 5.75
N SER A 93 -7.18 -5.38 5.18
CA SER A 93 -6.64 -5.47 3.82
C SER A 93 -5.28 -6.15 3.72
N TRP A 94 -4.42 -6.06 4.75
CA TRP A 94 -3.03 -6.53 4.68
C TRP A 94 -2.90 -8.03 4.38
N PRO A 95 -3.62 -8.95 5.07
CA PRO A 95 -3.48 -10.39 4.82
C PRO A 95 -3.75 -10.79 3.36
N ILE A 96 -4.62 -10.04 2.69
CA ILE A 96 -5.01 -10.26 1.30
C ILE A 96 -3.89 -9.78 0.35
N ILE A 97 -3.39 -8.57 0.59
CA ILE A 97 -2.27 -7.99 -0.17
C ILE A 97 -1.03 -8.87 -0.05
N GLU A 98 -0.69 -9.30 1.16
CA GLU A 98 0.45 -10.17 1.44
C GLU A 98 0.31 -11.52 0.72
N ARG A 99 -0.87 -12.15 0.81
CA ARG A 99 -1.16 -13.41 0.12
C ARG A 99 -1.00 -13.29 -1.39
N ILE A 100 -1.58 -12.27 -2.01
CA ILE A 100 -1.52 -12.06 -3.47
C ILE A 100 -0.10 -11.71 -3.92
N GLY A 101 0.55 -10.77 -3.22
CA GLY A 101 1.89 -10.29 -3.57
C GLY A 101 2.98 -11.34 -3.42
N LEU A 102 2.89 -12.23 -2.41
CA LEU A 102 3.87 -13.30 -2.21
C LEU A 102 3.61 -14.55 -3.05
N GLN A 103 2.45 -14.66 -3.69
CA GLN A 103 2.11 -15.77 -4.60
C GLN A 103 2.46 -15.49 -6.07
N SER A 104 2.78 -14.24 -6.39
CA SER A 104 3.17 -13.79 -7.73
C SER A 104 4.67 -13.98 -7.95
#